data_AF-A0A7V9Z3X4-F1
#
_entry.id   AF-A0A7V9Z3X4-F1
#
_cell.length_a   1.000
_cell.length_b   1.000
_cell.length_c   1.000
_cell.angle_alpha   90.00
_cell.angle_beta   90.00
_cell.angle_gamma   90.00
#
_symmetry.space_group_name_H-M   'P 1'
#
loop_
_entity.id
_entity.type
_entity.pdbx_description
1 polymer ?
#
loop_
_entity_poly.entity_id
_entity_poly.type
_entity_poly.pdbx_seq_one_letter_code
_entity_poly.pdbx_strand_id
1 'polypeptide(L)' 'MLICPNCKSKNLGKIGVNQYYCWDCFIELSVSKGMIYTHQVEEDGTLSSLDDLFDEHERTIHF' A
#
# COMPACT_ATOMS: atom_id res chain seq x y z
N MET A 1 -0.87 -14.09 -2.74
CA MET A 1 -1.31 -13.08 -3.73
C MET A 1 -1.51 -11.80 -2.95
N LEU A 2 -0.78 -10.73 -3.29
CA LEU A 2 -0.88 -9.47 -2.54
C LEU A 2 -2.24 -8.84 -2.84
N ILE A 3 -2.94 -8.40 -1.81
CA ILE A 3 -4.26 -7.77 -1.90
C ILE A 3 -4.11 -6.39 -1.27
N CYS A 4 -4.77 -5.37 -1.84
CA CYS A 4 -4.75 -4.04 -1.27
C CYS A 4 -5.38 -4.08 0.14
N PRO A 5 -4.67 -3.69 1.22
CA PRO A 5 -5.24 -3.66 2.56
C PRO A 5 -6.38 -2.65 2.70
N ASN A 6 -6.37 -1.58 1.89
CA ASN A 6 -7.41 -0.53 1.92
C ASN A 6 -8.72 -0.97 1.25
N CYS A 7 -8.69 -1.27 -0.06
CA CYS A 7 -9.91 -1.58 -0.82
C CYS A 7 -10.15 -3.08 -1.06
N LYS A 8 -9.24 -3.94 -0.59
CA LYS A 8 -9.26 -5.41 -0.80
C LYS A 8 -9.26 -5.85 -2.27
N SER A 9 -8.89 -4.94 -3.18
CA SER A 9 -8.74 -5.26 -4.60
C SER A 9 -7.47 -6.05 -4.87
N LYS A 10 -7.54 -6.86 -5.92
CA LYS A 10 -6.43 -7.62 -6.51
C LYS A 10 -5.74 -6.88 -7.67
N ASN A 11 -6.25 -5.72 -8.09
CA ASN A 11 -5.67 -4.92 -9.16
C ASN A 11 -4.47 -4.10 -8.64
N LEU A 12 -3.44 -4.81 -8.21
CA LEU A 12 -2.16 -4.23 -7.82
C LEU A 12 -1.19 -4.29 -8.99
N GLY A 13 -0.70 -3.14 -9.44
CA GLY A 13 0.40 -3.03 -10.39
C GLY A 13 1.73 -2.94 -9.66
N LYS A 14 2.76 -3.67 -10.11
CA LYS A 14 4.12 -3.52 -9.58
C LYS A 14 4.79 -2.32 -10.26
N ILE A 15 5.19 -1.32 -9.48
CA ILE A 15 5.84 -0.09 -9.97
C ILE A 15 7.32 -0.01 -9.57
N GLY A 16 7.79 -0.88 -8.65
CA GLY A 16 9.18 -0.92 -8.20
C GLY A 16 9.57 -2.27 -7.59
N VAL A 17 10.81 -2.39 -7.10
CA VAL A 17 11.38 -3.67 -6.61
C VAL A 17 10.53 -4.29 -5.49
N ASN A 18 10.00 -3.46 -4.59
CA ASN A 18 9.05 -3.83 -3.54
C ASN A 18 7.89 -2.82 -3.42
N GLN A 19 7.55 -2.18 -4.53
CA GLN A 19 6.50 -1.16 -4.56
C GLN A 19 5.38 -1.58 -5.51
N TYR A 20 4.17 -1.43 -5.02
CA TYR A 20 2.94 -1.78 -5.71
C TYR A 20 2.00 -0.60 -5.69
N TYR A 21 1.12 -0.51 -6.66
CA TYR A 21 0.15 0.55 -6.80
C TYR A 21 -1.23 -0.04 -7.03
N CYS A 22 -2.22 0.39 -6.27
CA CYS A 22 -3.58 -0.06 -6.41
C CYS A 22 -4.35 0.87 -7.35
N TRP A 23 -4.81 0.32 -8.47
CA TRP A 23 -5.57 1.06 -9.48
C TRP A 23 -7.00 1.43 -9.05
N ASP A 24 -7.55 0.76 -8.04
CA ASP A 24 -8.93 1.00 -7.59
C ASP A 24 -9.03 2.09 -6.50
N CYS A 25 -7.97 2.29 -5.70
CA CYS A 25 -7.98 3.26 -4.60
C CYS A 25 -6.81 4.25 -4.64
N PHE A 26 -5.99 4.23 -5.69
CA PHE A 26 -4.88 5.16 -5.91
C PHE A 26 -3.84 5.15 -4.77
N ILE A 27 -3.66 4.01 -4.10
CA ILE A 27 -2.70 3.85 -3.01
C ILE A 27 -1.45 3.13 -3.49
N GLU A 28 -0.30 3.72 -3.18
CA GLU A 28 1.00 3.08 -3.24
C GLU A 28 1.26 2.24 -1.98
N LEU A 29 1.78 1.03 -2.21
CA LEU A 29 2.10 0.00 -1.23
C LEU A 29 3.58 -0.29 -1.34
N SER A 30 4.35 0.11 -0.32
CA SER A 30 5.78 -0.15 -0.25
C SER A 30 6.05 -1.23 0.78
N VAL A 31 6.66 -2.34 0.37
CA VAL A 31 7.01 -3.45 1.26
C VAL A 31 8.47 -3.31 1.68
N SER A 32 8.73 -3.14 2.97
CA SER A 32 10.09 -3.02 3.50
C SER A 32 10.20 -3.71 4.85
N LYS A 33 11.24 -4.56 5.00
CA LYS A 33 11.53 -5.32 6.24
C LYS A 33 10.33 -6.12 6.80
N GLY A 34 9.45 -6.61 5.94
CA GLY A 34 8.24 -7.32 6.36
C GLY A 34 7.12 -6.41 6.85
N MET A 35 7.22 -5.09 6.67
CA MET A 35 6.13 -4.14 6.89
C MET A 35 5.61 -3.59 5.57
N ILE A 36 4.31 -3.35 5.51
CA ILE A 36 3.63 -2.69 4.40
C ILE A 36 3.39 -1.23 4.78
N TYR A 37 3.93 -0.33 3.98
CA TYR A 37 3.71 1.11 4.08
C TYR A 37 2.72 1.54 3.01
N THR A 38 1.73 2.34 3.38
CA THR A 38 0.65 2.78 2.49
C THR A 38 0.68 4.29 2.30
N HIS A 39 0.74 4.75 1.05
CA HIS A 39 0.69 6.16 0.70
C HIS A 39 -0.43 6.39 -0.30
N GLN A 40 -1.38 7.27 0.01
CA GLN A 40 -2.39 7.71 -0.94
C GLN A 40 -1.78 8.72 -1.90
N VAL A 41 -2.05 8.54 -3.19
CA VAL A 41 -1.75 9.55 -4.20
C VAL A 41 -2.97 10.46 -4.30
N GLU A 42 -2.80 11.72 -3.92
CA GLU A 42 -3.84 12.76 -4.03
C GLU A 42 -4.00 13.21 -5.50
N GLU A 43 -5.06 13.96 -5.80
CA GLU A 43 -5.35 14.46 -7.15
C GLU A 43 -4.24 15.36 -7.71
N ASP A 44 -3.54 16.08 -6.83
CA ASP A 44 -2.40 16.93 -7.17
C ASP A 44 -1.07 16.15 -7.32
N GLY A 45 -1.11 14.82 -7.13
CA GLY A 45 0.04 13.93 -7.21
C GLY A 45 0.91 13.91 -5.96
N THR A 46 0.50 14.57 -4.87
CA THR A 46 1.18 14.47 -3.58
C THR A 46 0.92 13.12 -2.92
N LEU A 47 1.84 12.72 -2.03
CA LEU A 47 1.75 11.47 -1.28
C LEU A 47 1.37 11.75 0.16
N SER A 48 0.18 11.29 0.55
CA SER A 48 -0.30 11.31 1.93
C SER A 48 -0.04 9.94 2.57
N SER A 49 0.76 9.88 3.63
CA SER A 49 0.95 8.64 4.38
C SER A 49 -0.38 8.21 5.03
N LEU A 50 -0.88 7.04 4.66
CA LEU A 50 -2.04 6.39 5.30
C LEU A 50 -1.62 5.43 6.40
N ASP A 51 -0.34 5.41 6.73
CA ASP A 51 0.25 4.62 7.79
C ASP A 51 -0.43 4.85 9.15
N ASP A 52 -1.01 6.02 9.40
CA ASP A 52 -1.75 6.30 10.64
C ASP A 52 -3.16 5.68 10.69
N LEU A 53 -3.69 5.20 9.56
CA LEU A 53 -5.02 4.59 9.49
C LEU A 53 -5.01 3.08 9.75
N PHE A 54 -3.84 2.44 9.74
CA PHE A 54 -3.70 1.00 9.90
C PHE A 54 -2.81 0.70 11.11
N ASP A 55 -3.24 -0.24 11.93
CA ASP A 55 -2.46 -0.66 13.09
C ASP A 55 -1.13 -1.32 12.64
N GLU A 56 -0.08 -1.22 13.44
CA GLU A 56 1.23 -1.83 13.11
C GLU A 56 1.12 -3.34 12.90
N HIS A 57 0.18 -3.98 13.63
CA HIS A 57 -0.08 -5.40 13.53
C HIS A 57 -0.73 -5.79 12.20
N GLU A 58 -1.55 -4.93 11.61
CA GLU A 58 -2.18 -5.17 10.30
C GLU A 58 -1.20 -4.97 9.14
N ARG A 59 -0.19 -4.11 9.36
CA ARG A 59 0.86 -3.80 8.38
C ARG A 59 2.05 -4.76 8.43
N THR A 60 2.15 -5.60 9.45
CA THR A 60 3.21 -6.58 9.59
C THR A 60 2.89 -7.85 8.79
N ILE A 61 3.75 -8.16 7.82
CA ILE A 61 3.74 -9.44 7.09
C ILE A 61 4.31 -10.50 8.02
N HIS A 62 3.42 -11.24 8.69
CA HIS A 62 3.79 -12.45 9.39
C HIS A 62 4.09 -13.55 8.35
N PHE A 63 5.36 -13.96 8.28
CA PHE A 63 5.82 -15.10 7.48
C PHE A 63 5.48 -16.43 8.16
#